data_AF-A0A1A7ZIS8-F1
#
_entry.id   AF-A0A1A7ZIS8-F1
#
_cell.length_a   1.000
_cell.length_b   1.000
_cell.length_c   1.000
_cell.angle_alpha   90.00
_cell.angle_beta   90.00
_cell.angle_gamma   90.00
#
_symmetry.space_group_name_H-M   'P 1'
#
loop_
_entity.id
_entity.type
_entity.pdbx_description
1 polymer ?
#
loop_
_entity_poly.entity_id
_entity_poly.type
_entity_poly.pdbx_seq_one_letter_code
_entity_poly.pdbx_strand_id
1 'polypeptide(L)'
;MAGILAWFWNERFWLPHNVTWADLKNTDEATFPQAEDLYLACPLAFCIFMIRLVFERFIARPCAMGLKIQANGPQKAQPNAILEKVFTAITKHPDEKRLEGLSKQLDWDVRTIQRWFRQRRNQEKPSTLARFCESMWRLTFYLYIFTYGVRFLKKTPWLWNTKECWYNYPYQPLTVDIHYYYILELSFYLSVLFSRFTDIKRKDFLIMFLHHVATISLIVFSYVNNMARVGTLVMCLHDAADILIEAAKMANYAKCQMLCNLLFAMFAILFISFRLGVYPIW
;
A
#
# COMPACT_ATOMS: atom_id res chain seq x y z
N MET A 1 -26.19 4.30 -15.70
CA MET A 1 -25.39 3.73 -14.60
C MET A 1 -26.19 2.88 -13.62
N ALA A 2 -27.45 3.23 -13.28
CA ALA A 2 -28.28 2.44 -12.34
C ALA A 2 -28.47 0.96 -12.75
N GLY A 3 -28.65 0.66 -14.04
CA GLY A 3 -28.83 -0.72 -14.51
C GLY A 3 -27.60 -1.62 -14.37
N ILE A 4 -26.37 -1.10 -14.51
CA ILE A 4 -25.14 -1.88 -14.37
C ILE A 4 -24.87 -2.20 -12.89
N LEU A 5 -25.09 -1.23 -12.00
CA LEU A 5 -24.99 -1.44 -10.56
C LEU A 5 -26.04 -2.43 -10.05
N ALA A 6 -27.29 -2.31 -10.49
CA ALA A 6 -28.36 -3.25 -10.13
C ALA A 6 -28.13 -4.66 -10.69
N TRP A 7 -27.56 -4.77 -11.89
CA TRP A 7 -27.14 -6.06 -12.46
C TRP A 7 -25.96 -6.66 -11.69
N PHE A 8 -24.94 -5.85 -11.36
CA PHE A 8 -23.78 -6.32 -10.61
C PHE A 8 -24.17 -6.76 -9.21
N TRP A 9 -24.98 -5.98 -8.47
CA TRP A 9 -25.44 -6.30 -7.12
C TRP A 9 -26.68 -7.19 -7.08
N ASN A 10 -26.92 -7.97 -8.14
CA ASN A 10 -28.03 -8.92 -8.16
C ASN A 10 -27.82 -9.99 -7.07
N GLU A 11 -28.82 -10.16 -6.22
CA GLU A 11 -28.81 -11.08 -5.08
C GLU A 11 -28.45 -12.52 -5.49
N ARG A 12 -28.91 -12.97 -6.67
CA ARG A 12 -28.65 -14.34 -7.16
C ARG A 12 -27.18 -14.64 -7.43
N PHE A 13 -26.36 -13.61 -7.64
CA PHE A 13 -24.94 -13.81 -7.93
C PHE A 13 -24.11 -13.90 -6.65
N TRP A 14 -24.50 -13.17 -5.60
CA TRP A 14 -23.68 -13.02 -4.38
C TRP A 14 -24.24 -13.75 -3.16
N LEU A 15 -25.55 -13.91 -3.07
CA LEU A 15 -26.23 -14.49 -1.92
C LEU A 15 -26.73 -15.91 -2.24
N PRO A 16 -26.85 -16.78 -1.21
CA PRO A 16 -27.50 -18.08 -1.38
C PRO A 16 -28.97 -17.96 -1.81
N HIS A 17 -29.52 -19.06 -2.28
CA HIS A 17 -30.94 -19.14 -2.65
C HIS A 17 -31.82 -18.74 -1.47
N ASN A 18 -32.85 -17.92 -1.75
CA ASN A 18 -33.81 -17.41 -0.78
C ASN A 18 -33.24 -16.41 0.25
N VAL A 19 -32.12 -15.75 -0.04
CA VAL A 19 -31.58 -14.66 0.78
C VAL A 19 -31.51 -13.37 -0.05
N THR A 20 -31.91 -12.27 0.55
CA THR A 20 -31.95 -10.93 -0.05
C THR A 20 -31.06 -9.96 0.72
N TRP A 21 -30.74 -8.82 0.12
CA TRP A 21 -30.00 -7.76 0.85
C TRP A 21 -30.80 -7.19 2.03
N ALA A 22 -32.13 -7.33 2.02
CA ALA A 22 -32.99 -6.89 3.11
C ALA A 22 -32.79 -7.72 4.39
N ASP A 23 -32.45 -9.01 4.24
CA ASP A 23 -32.21 -9.93 5.35
C ASP A 23 -30.90 -9.64 6.10
N LEU A 24 -30.01 -8.86 5.48
CA LEU A 24 -28.70 -8.45 6.02
C LEU A 24 -28.70 -7.01 6.55
N LYS A 25 -29.88 -6.44 6.81
CA LYS A 25 -30.00 -5.16 7.52
C LYS A 25 -29.86 -5.35 9.02
N ASN A 26 -29.33 -4.33 9.69
CA ASN A 26 -29.22 -4.33 11.14
C ASN A 26 -30.59 -4.51 11.80
N THR A 27 -30.61 -5.37 12.82
CA THR A 27 -31.77 -5.64 13.68
C THR A 27 -31.40 -5.36 15.13
N ASP A 28 -32.38 -5.36 16.04
CA ASP A 28 -32.13 -5.19 17.47
C ASP A 28 -31.27 -6.33 18.06
N GLU A 29 -31.26 -7.50 17.42
CA GLU A 29 -30.55 -8.70 17.87
C GLU A 29 -29.17 -8.86 17.24
N ALA A 30 -28.99 -8.38 16.00
CA ALA A 30 -27.76 -8.56 15.24
C ALA A 30 -27.45 -7.39 14.31
N THR A 31 -26.19 -6.97 14.33
CA THR A 31 -25.60 -6.00 13.39
C THR A 31 -24.87 -6.73 12.28
N PHE A 32 -25.04 -6.30 11.04
CA PHE A 32 -24.40 -6.82 9.84
C PHE A 32 -23.59 -5.72 9.13
N PRO A 33 -22.56 -6.06 8.36
CA PRO A 33 -21.79 -5.08 7.60
C PRO A 33 -22.67 -4.24 6.65
N GLN A 34 -22.61 -2.91 6.79
CA GLN A 34 -23.33 -1.99 5.90
C GLN A 34 -22.32 -1.23 5.02
N ALA A 35 -22.68 -0.95 3.76
CA ALA A 35 -21.81 -0.15 2.89
C ALA A 35 -21.51 1.25 3.47
N GLU A 36 -22.44 1.80 4.26
CA GLU A 36 -22.33 3.10 4.93
C GLU A 36 -21.20 3.13 5.97
N ASP A 37 -20.90 2.00 6.61
CA ASP A 37 -19.80 1.86 7.57
C ASP A 37 -18.46 2.27 6.95
N LEU A 38 -18.28 1.94 5.68
CA LEU A 38 -17.05 2.18 4.93
C LEU A 38 -16.81 3.68 4.68
N TYR A 39 -17.82 4.53 4.80
CA TYR A 39 -17.64 5.98 4.70
C TYR A 39 -16.78 6.54 5.84
N LEU A 40 -16.74 5.86 6.99
CA LEU A 40 -15.83 6.20 8.08
C LEU A 40 -14.35 6.06 7.68
N ALA A 41 -14.05 5.22 6.68
CA ALA A 41 -12.68 5.00 6.25
C ALA A 41 -12.06 6.22 5.56
N CYS A 42 -12.85 7.09 4.92
CA CYS A 42 -12.35 8.30 4.25
C CYS A 42 -11.77 9.35 5.23
N PRO A 43 -12.52 9.84 6.25
CA PRO A 43 -11.96 10.77 7.23
C PRO A 43 -10.82 10.10 8.04
N LEU A 44 -10.92 8.81 8.34
CA LEU A 44 -9.85 8.10 9.04
C LEU A 44 -8.58 7.99 8.18
N ALA A 45 -8.70 7.75 6.87
CA ALA A 45 -7.56 7.77 5.95
C ALA A 45 -6.84 9.12 5.95
N PHE A 46 -7.59 10.23 5.99
CA PHE A 46 -7.01 11.55 6.13
C PHE A 46 -6.26 11.71 7.47
N CYS A 47 -6.86 11.26 8.58
CA CYS A 47 -6.19 11.27 9.88
C CYS A 47 -4.90 10.43 9.87
N ILE A 48 -4.93 9.21 9.32
CA ILE A 48 -3.76 8.33 9.17
C ILE A 48 -2.67 9.01 8.32
N PHE A 49 -3.07 9.69 7.24
CA PHE A 49 -2.14 10.46 6.41
C PHE A 49 -1.50 11.63 7.19
N MET A 50 -2.27 12.35 8.02
CA MET A 50 -1.71 13.40 8.89
C MET A 50 -0.75 12.82 9.93
N ILE A 51 -1.12 11.69 10.57
CA ILE A 51 -0.25 10.98 11.52
C ILE A 51 1.04 10.55 10.83
N ARG A 52 0.99 10.05 9.60
CA ARG A 52 2.17 9.71 8.81
C ARG A 52 3.13 10.90 8.68
N LEU A 53 2.62 12.08 8.32
CA LEU A 53 3.47 13.27 8.16
C LEU A 53 4.18 13.65 9.47
N VAL A 54 3.47 13.54 10.61
CA VAL A 54 4.03 13.75 11.94
C VAL A 54 5.07 12.67 12.27
N PHE A 55 4.73 11.39 12.06
CA PHE A 55 5.61 10.25 12.31
C PHE A 55 6.91 10.33 11.50
N GLU A 56 6.82 10.60 10.20
CA GLU A 56 7.99 10.73 9.34
C GLU A 56 8.89 11.88 9.80
N ARG A 57 8.30 13.00 10.25
CA ARG A 57 9.04 14.16 10.71
C ARG A 57 9.74 13.95 12.05
N PHE A 58 9.05 13.39 13.03
CA PHE A 58 9.49 13.36 14.42
C PHE A 58 10.09 12.02 14.86
N ILE A 59 9.80 10.92 14.17
CA ILE A 59 10.28 9.58 14.54
C ILE A 59 11.19 9.03 13.45
N ALA A 60 10.68 8.88 12.23
CA ALA A 60 11.41 8.14 11.19
C ALA A 60 12.70 8.84 10.73
N ARG A 61 12.66 10.17 10.56
CA ARG A 61 13.85 10.96 10.20
C ARG A 61 14.94 10.91 11.26
N PRO A 62 14.68 11.18 12.56
CA PRO A 62 15.68 11.01 13.60
C PRO A 62 16.28 9.59 13.65
N CYS A 63 15.45 8.55 13.54
CA CYS A 63 15.94 7.17 13.48
C CYS A 63 16.88 6.93 12.28
N ALA A 64 16.51 7.42 11.10
CA ALA A 64 17.35 7.31 9.91
C ALA A 64 18.69 8.05 10.05
N MET A 65 18.69 9.22 10.70
CA MET A 65 19.91 9.98 10.98
C MET A 65 20.80 9.26 12.00
N GLY A 66 20.21 8.64 13.04
CA GLY A 66 20.92 7.80 14.01
C GLY A 66 21.61 6.60 13.34
N LEU A 67 20.96 6.02 12.32
CA LEU A 67 21.53 4.94 11.49
C LEU A 67 22.51 5.45 10.41
N LYS A 68 22.86 6.75 10.40
CA LYS A 68 23.75 7.38 9.43
C LYS A 68 23.32 7.16 7.97
N ILE A 69 22.02 7.02 7.72
CA ILE A 69 21.47 6.92 6.37
C ILE A 69 21.70 8.26 5.69
N GLN A 70 22.31 8.23 4.50
CA GLN A 70 22.66 9.45 3.77
C GLN A 70 21.41 10.30 3.52
N ALA A 71 21.35 11.44 4.19
CA ALA A 71 20.33 12.46 3.98
C ALA A 71 20.56 13.26 2.68
N ASN A 72 21.76 13.14 2.10
CA ASN A 72 22.11 13.78 0.84
C ASN A 72 21.22 13.22 -0.26
N GLY A 73 20.22 14.01 -0.64
CA GLY A 73 19.40 13.73 -1.81
C GLY A 73 20.26 13.72 -3.09
N PRO A 74 19.66 13.43 -4.24
CA PRO A 74 20.34 13.51 -5.52
C PRO A 74 21.02 14.88 -5.68
N GLN A 75 22.27 14.90 -6.15
CA GLN A 75 22.98 16.15 -6.42
C GLN A 75 22.13 17.04 -7.33
N LYS A 76 21.91 18.29 -6.92
CA LYS A 76 21.10 19.21 -7.71
C LYS A 76 21.83 19.57 -9.00
N ALA A 77 21.13 19.47 -10.14
CA ALA A 77 21.67 19.94 -11.40
C ALA A 77 21.83 21.48 -11.35
N GLN A 78 22.86 21.99 -12.01
CA GLN A 78 23.11 23.43 -12.09
C GLN A 78 21.88 24.15 -12.71
N PRO A 79 21.43 25.30 -12.20
CA PRO A 79 20.30 26.01 -12.81
C PRO A 79 20.62 26.39 -14.26
N ASN A 80 19.81 25.91 -15.21
CA ASN A 80 19.90 26.29 -16.62
C ASN A 80 18.51 26.23 -17.26
N ALA A 81 17.97 27.40 -17.62
CA ALA A 81 16.60 27.51 -18.13
C ALA A 81 16.40 26.82 -19.49
N ILE A 82 17.43 26.80 -20.35
CA ILE A 82 17.37 26.14 -21.66
C ILE A 82 17.30 24.64 -21.47
N LEU A 83 18.22 24.07 -20.67
CA LEU A 83 18.24 22.63 -20.39
C LEU A 83 16.96 22.17 -19.66
N GLU A 84 16.44 22.98 -18.73
CA GLU A 84 15.18 22.68 -18.03
C GLU A 84 13.98 22.71 -18.98
N LYS A 85 13.94 23.67 -19.91
CA LYS A 85 12.89 23.72 -20.95
C LYS A 85 12.95 22.50 -21.85
N VAL A 86 14.15 22.07 -22.27
CA VAL A 86 14.29 20.83 -23.06
C VAL A 86 13.87 19.61 -22.25
N PHE A 87 14.28 19.52 -20.99
CA PHE A 87 13.98 18.39 -20.11
C PHE A 87 12.48 18.20 -19.88
N THR A 88 11.77 19.30 -19.64
CA THR A 88 10.34 19.29 -19.29
C THR A 88 9.43 19.24 -20.52
N ALA A 89 9.75 19.96 -21.60
CA ALA A 89 8.86 20.11 -22.74
C ALA A 89 9.20 19.23 -23.94
N ILE A 90 10.44 18.73 -24.06
CA ILE A 90 10.88 18.01 -25.27
C ILE A 90 11.27 16.56 -24.96
N THR A 91 12.32 16.34 -24.17
CA THR A 91 12.80 14.99 -23.87
C THR A 91 13.64 14.94 -22.60
N LYS A 92 13.45 13.87 -21.82
CA LYS A 92 14.30 13.52 -20.68
C LYS A 92 15.59 12.80 -21.12
N HIS A 93 15.62 12.28 -22.34
CA HIS A 93 16.71 11.48 -22.91
C HIS A 93 17.07 12.02 -24.31
N PRO A 94 17.81 13.14 -24.38
CA PRO A 94 18.24 13.70 -25.66
C PRO A 94 19.20 12.76 -26.39
N ASP A 95 19.03 12.68 -27.70
CA ASP A 95 19.90 12.01 -28.66
C ASP A 95 21.17 12.83 -28.95
N GLU A 96 22.16 12.21 -29.59
CA GLU A 96 23.48 12.83 -29.83
C GLU A 96 23.38 14.15 -30.59
N LYS A 97 22.58 14.20 -31.67
CA LYS A 97 22.37 15.43 -32.47
C LYS A 97 21.86 16.59 -31.62
N ARG A 98 20.95 16.32 -30.68
CA ARG A 98 20.39 17.33 -29.78
C ARG A 98 21.39 17.77 -28.73
N LEU A 99 22.19 16.86 -28.22
CA LEU A 99 23.27 17.19 -27.30
C LEU A 99 24.31 18.10 -27.95
N GLU A 100 24.68 17.85 -29.21
CA GLU A 100 25.57 18.73 -29.98
C GLU A 100 24.96 20.11 -30.24
N GLY A 101 23.67 20.17 -30.59
CA GLY A 101 22.96 21.44 -30.75
C GLY A 101 22.92 22.27 -29.47
N LEU A 102 22.67 21.62 -28.33
CA LEU A 102 22.69 22.27 -27.01
C LEU A 102 24.10 22.70 -26.59
N SER A 103 25.11 21.90 -26.94
CA SER A 103 26.52 22.24 -26.72
C SER A 103 26.90 23.54 -27.42
N LYS A 104 26.53 23.67 -28.69
CA LYS A 104 26.75 24.90 -29.48
C LYS A 104 25.97 26.10 -28.94
N GLN A 105 24.74 25.89 -28.46
CA GLN A 105 23.90 26.98 -27.95
C GLN A 105 24.37 27.51 -26.58
N LEU A 106 24.85 26.63 -25.72
CA LEU A 106 25.22 26.95 -24.33
C LEU A 106 26.72 27.17 -24.14
N ASP A 107 27.53 26.89 -25.17
CA ASP A 107 28.99 26.83 -25.09
C ASP A 107 29.48 25.87 -23.99
N TRP A 108 28.81 24.72 -23.86
CA TRP A 108 29.12 23.69 -22.87
C TRP A 108 29.62 22.43 -23.58
N ASP A 109 30.55 21.71 -22.96
CA ASP A 109 30.89 20.36 -23.38
C ASP A 109 29.64 19.45 -23.33
N VAL A 110 29.45 18.66 -24.39
CA VAL A 110 28.45 17.58 -24.49
C VAL A 110 28.42 16.72 -23.23
N ARG A 111 29.59 16.38 -22.65
CA ARG A 111 29.69 15.60 -21.41
C ARG A 111 29.06 16.31 -20.21
N THR A 112 29.23 17.63 -20.11
CA THR A 112 28.63 18.45 -19.04
C THR A 112 27.11 18.46 -19.19
N ILE A 113 26.60 18.59 -20.42
CA ILE A 113 25.16 18.53 -20.70
C ILE A 113 24.61 17.13 -20.38
N GLN A 114 25.29 16.05 -20.81
CA GLN A 114 24.90 14.68 -20.46
C GLN A 114 24.85 14.45 -18.94
N ARG A 115 25.85 14.96 -18.22
CA ARG A 115 25.91 14.92 -16.75
C ARG A 115 24.75 15.69 -16.13
N TRP A 116 24.43 16.87 -16.66
CA TRP A 116 23.29 17.68 -16.22
C TRP A 116 21.98 16.91 -16.35
N PHE A 117 21.70 16.33 -17.53
CA PHE A 117 20.50 15.52 -17.76
C PHE A 117 20.46 14.29 -16.83
N ARG A 118 21.61 13.65 -16.58
CA ARG A 118 21.70 12.54 -15.61
C ARG A 118 21.38 12.98 -14.19
N GLN A 119 21.93 14.11 -13.73
CA GLN A 119 21.65 14.68 -12.41
C GLN A 119 20.18 15.08 -12.29
N ARG A 120 19.62 15.77 -13.29
CA ARG A 120 18.22 16.20 -13.31
C ARG A 120 17.22 15.04 -13.29
N ARG A 121 17.50 13.95 -14.03
CA ARG A 121 16.71 12.70 -13.93
C ARG A 121 16.83 12.05 -12.55
N ASN A 122 17.99 12.14 -11.90
CA ASN A 122 18.17 11.59 -10.57
C ASN A 122 17.45 12.44 -9.49
N GLN A 123 17.31 13.75 -9.68
CA GLN A 123 16.51 14.63 -8.80
C GLN A 123 15.02 14.25 -8.77
N GLU A 124 14.49 13.66 -9.84
CA GLU A 124 13.12 13.12 -9.86
C GLU A 124 12.97 11.79 -9.10
N LYS A 125 14.01 11.28 -8.43
CA LYS A 125 13.94 10.03 -7.65
C LYS A 125 13.86 10.35 -6.16
N PRO A 126 13.03 9.62 -5.40
CA PRO A 126 13.02 9.78 -3.95
C PRO A 126 14.38 9.38 -3.37
N SER A 127 14.86 10.18 -2.41
CA SER A 127 16.10 9.93 -1.68
C SER A 127 16.00 8.64 -0.87
N THR A 128 17.15 8.04 -0.55
CA THR A 128 17.19 6.84 0.32
C THR A 128 16.56 7.12 1.68
N LEU A 129 16.79 8.33 2.22
CA LEU A 129 16.15 8.79 3.46
C LEU A 129 14.62 8.76 3.37
N ALA A 130 14.05 9.32 2.29
CA ALA A 130 12.59 9.34 2.10
C ALA A 130 12.03 7.92 2.01
N ARG A 131 12.70 7.04 1.26
CA ARG A 131 12.28 5.62 1.15
C ARG A 131 12.35 4.88 2.48
N PHE A 132 13.37 5.15 3.29
CA PHE A 132 13.48 4.57 4.62
C PHE A 132 12.34 5.05 5.53
N CYS A 133 12.03 6.35 5.53
CA CYS A 133 10.94 6.89 6.34
C CYS A 133 9.58 6.29 5.92
N GLU A 134 9.34 6.20 4.61
CA GLU A 134 8.13 5.60 4.03
C GLU A 134 8.00 4.13 4.40
N SER A 135 9.10 3.36 4.37
CA SER A 135 9.10 1.95 4.78
C SER A 135 8.96 1.77 6.28
N MET A 136 9.52 2.67 7.09
CA MET A 136 9.36 2.63 8.54
C MET A 136 7.91 2.90 8.96
N TRP A 137 7.25 3.88 8.33
CA TRP A 137 5.83 4.15 8.55
C TRP A 137 4.96 2.92 8.25
N ARG A 138 5.16 2.30 7.07
CA ARG A 138 4.46 1.07 6.71
C ARG A 138 4.72 -0.06 7.68
N LEU A 139 5.99 -0.29 8.05
CA LEU A 139 6.36 -1.32 9.02
C LEU A 139 5.64 -1.12 10.36
N THR A 140 5.60 0.12 10.88
CA THR A 140 4.91 0.44 12.13
C THR A 140 3.41 0.15 12.05
N PHE A 141 2.76 0.55 10.95
CA PHE A 141 1.35 0.26 10.76
C PHE A 141 1.09 -1.25 10.63
N TYR A 142 1.84 -1.95 9.78
CA TYR A 142 1.66 -3.39 9.57
C TYR A 142 1.93 -4.20 10.86
N LEU A 143 2.92 -3.82 11.66
CA LEU A 143 3.14 -4.43 12.97
C LEU A 143 1.94 -4.22 13.91
N TYR A 144 1.40 -3.00 13.95
CA TYR A 144 0.24 -2.70 14.78
C TYR A 144 -0.99 -3.51 14.36
N ILE A 145 -1.34 -3.45 13.08
CA ILE A 145 -2.57 -4.04 12.55
C ILE A 145 -2.51 -5.57 12.55
N PHE A 146 -1.35 -6.16 12.25
CA PHE A 146 -1.12 -7.61 12.34
C PHE A 146 -1.19 -8.10 13.79
N THR A 147 -0.58 -7.38 14.74
CA THR A 147 -0.66 -7.80 16.15
C THR A 147 -2.08 -7.67 16.71
N TYR A 148 -2.85 -6.67 16.27
CA TYR A 148 -4.28 -6.59 16.54
C TYR A 148 -5.02 -7.79 15.93
N GLY A 149 -4.79 -8.05 14.63
CA GLY A 149 -5.30 -9.16 13.84
C GLY A 149 -5.16 -10.51 14.53
N VAL A 150 -3.91 -10.87 14.84
CA VAL A 150 -3.59 -12.14 15.51
C VAL A 150 -4.23 -12.25 16.89
N ARG A 151 -4.29 -11.16 17.67
CA ARG A 151 -4.89 -11.21 19.03
C ARG A 151 -6.39 -11.50 18.99
N PHE A 152 -7.12 -10.92 18.05
CA PHE A 152 -8.56 -11.19 17.96
C PHE A 152 -8.81 -12.53 17.25
N LEU A 153 -8.14 -12.81 16.12
CA LEU A 153 -8.36 -14.03 15.34
C LEU A 153 -8.10 -15.30 16.15
N LYS A 154 -7.14 -15.28 17.09
CA LYS A 154 -6.89 -16.41 18.01
C LYS A 154 -8.12 -16.84 18.81
N LYS A 155 -9.06 -15.93 19.06
CA LYS A 155 -10.31 -16.20 19.78
C LYS A 155 -11.43 -16.70 18.87
N THR A 156 -11.23 -16.67 17.56
CA THR A 156 -12.27 -16.98 16.56
C THR A 156 -12.11 -18.41 16.04
N PRO A 157 -13.22 -19.15 15.83
CA PRO A 157 -13.14 -20.54 15.38
C PRO A 157 -12.64 -20.66 13.93
N TRP A 158 -12.88 -19.65 13.08
CA TRP A 158 -12.46 -19.66 11.68
C TRP A 158 -10.95 -19.48 11.45
N LEU A 159 -10.18 -19.07 12.48
CA LEU A 159 -8.72 -19.15 12.42
C LEU A 159 -8.22 -20.60 12.52
N TRP A 160 -9.02 -21.55 12.96
CA TRP A 160 -8.56 -22.94 13.13
C TRP A 160 -9.24 -23.89 12.16
N ASN A 161 -10.46 -23.54 11.73
CA ASN A 161 -11.23 -24.29 10.76
C ASN A 161 -11.89 -23.34 9.76
N THR A 162 -11.38 -23.27 8.53
CA THR A 162 -11.87 -22.39 7.46
C THR A 162 -13.32 -22.67 7.05
N LYS A 163 -13.86 -23.87 7.33
CA LYS A 163 -15.29 -24.17 7.12
C LYS A 163 -16.20 -23.24 7.93
N GLU A 164 -15.72 -22.76 9.08
CA GLU A 164 -16.44 -21.80 9.92
C GLU A 164 -16.57 -20.42 9.25
N CYS A 165 -15.78 -20.12 8.22
CA CYS A 165 -16.03 -18.93 7.41
C CYS A 165 -17.35 -19.00 6.65
N TRP A 166 -17.83 -20.22 6.35
CA TRP A 166 -19.04 -20.45 5.54
C TRP A 166 -20.22 -20.91 6.38
N TYR A 167 -19.98 -21.36 7.61
CA TYR A 167 -21.04 -21.72 8.53
C TYR A 167 -21.97 -20.52 8.79
N ASN A 168 -23.28 -20.74 8.59
CA ASN A 168 -24.33 -19.72 8.63
C ASN A 168 -24.12 -18.53 7.69
N TYR A 169 -23.30 -18.63 6.64
CA TYR A 169 -23.22 -17.57 5.64
C TYR A 169 -24.57 -17.45 4.89
N PRO A 170 -25.13 -16.23 4.69
CA PRO A 170 -24.56 -14.91 4.98
C PRO A 170 -25.04 -14.29 6.32
N TYR A 171 -25.72 -15.05 7.18
CA TYR A 171 -26.18 -14.61 8.51
C TYR A 171 -25.07 -14.64 9.57
N GLN A 172 -24.01 -13.88 9.32
CA GLN A 172 -22.87 -13.76 10.22
C GLN A 172 -22.86 -12.35 10.84
N PRO A 173 -23.16 -12.20 12.15
CA PRO A 173 -23.13 -10.90 12.80
C PRO A 173 -21.73 -10.29 12.79
N LEU A 174 -21.68 -8.99 12.51
CA LEU A 174 -20.49 -8.17 12.59
C LEU A 174 -20.15 -7.88 14.05
N THR A 175 -18.95 -8.28 14.47
CA THR A 175 -18.42 -7.90 15.78
C THR A 175 -17.66 -6.58 15.68
N VAL A 176 -17.56 -5.86 16.80
CA VAL A 176 -16.81 -4.59 16.89
C VAL A 176 -15.34 -4.78 16.50
N ASP A 177 -14.74 -5.92 16.86
CA ASP A 177 -13.33 -6.21 16.53
C ASP A 177 -13.12 -6.36 15.01
N ILE A 178 -14.04 -7.07 14.33
CA ILE A 178 -13.99 -7.23 12.88
C ILE A 178 -14.21 -5.88 12.19
N HIS A 179 -15.20 -5.12 12.65
CA HIS A 179 -15.49 -3.79 12.12
C HIS A 179 -14.26 -2.88 12.24
N TYR A 180 -13.66 -2.80 13.43
CA TYR A 180 -12.46 -2.01 13.67
C TYR A 180 -11.31 -2.43 12.75
N TYR A 181 -11.05 -3.74 12.62
CA TYR A 181 -10.00 -4.27 11.76
C TYR A 181 -10.18 -3.84 10.31
N TYR A 182 -11.39 -4.00 9.77
CA TYR A 182 -11.74 -3.65 8.39
C TYR A 182 -11.63 -2.15 8.12
N ILE A 183 -12.24 -1.32 8.97
CA ILE A 183 -12.24 0.13 8.77
C ILE A 183 -10.81 0.67 8.84
N LEU A 184 -9.99 0.18 9.77
CA LEU A 184 -8.62 0.64 9.92
C LEU A 184 -7.73 0.22 8.75
N GLU A 185 -7.83 -1.04 8.29
CA GLU A 185 -7.11 -1.53 7.11
C GLU A 185 -7.50 -0.74 5.84
N LEU A 186 -8.80 -0.60 5.59
CA LEU A 186 -9.30 0.16 4.45
C LEU A 186 -8.82 1.61 4.48
N SER A 187 -8.86 2.25 5.66
CA SER A 187 -8.40 3.63 5.84
C SER A 187 -6.91 3.76 5.54
N PHE A 188 -6.11 2.80 5.95
CA PHE A 188 -4.68 2.80 5.65
C PHE A 188 -4.41 2.65 4.16
N TYR A 189 -5.02 1.68 3.49
CA TYR A 189 -4.85 1.52 2.05
C TYR A 189 -5.35 2.73 1.25
N LEU A 190 -6.44 3.36 1.66
CA LEU A 190 -6.90 4.64 1.09
C LEU A 190 -5.87 5.76 1.31
N SER A 191 -5.29 5.86 2.51
CA SER A 191 -4.26 6.85 2.82
C SER A 191 -3.00 6.66 1.97
N VAL A 192 -2.60 5.40 1.74
CA VAL A 192 -1.47 5.05 0.88
C VAL A 192 -1.80 5.34 -0.58
N LEU A 193 -3.00 5.00 -1.06
CA LEU A 193 -3.46 5.32 -2.41
C LEU A 193 -3.40 6.84 -2.66
N PHE A 194 -3.89 7.65 -1.73
CA PHE A 194 -3.82 9.11 -1.81
C PHE A 194 -2.36 9.60 -1.84
N SER A 195 -1.50 9.07 -0.97
CA SER A 195 -0.09 9.47 -0.92
C SER A 195 0.64 9.20 -2.24
N ARG A 196 0.21 8.22 -3.04
CA ARG A 196 0.82 7.97 -4.37
C ARG A 196 0.73 9.18 -5.30
N PHE A 197 -0.27 10.04 -5.14
CA PHE A 197 -0.42 11.25 -5.95
C PHE A 197 0.48 12.39 -5.48
N THR A 198 0.80 12.44 -4.18
CA THR A 198 1.69 13.46 -3.58
C THR A 198 3.16 13.05 -3.61
N ASP A 199 3.43 11.75 -3.50
CA ASP A 199 4.78 11.20 -3.47
C ASP A 199 5.41 11.20 -4.88
N ILE A 200 6.74 11.19 -4.92
CA ILE A 200 7.48 11.18 -6.18
C ILE A 200 7.14 9.93 -6.99
N LYS A 201 6.56 10.14 -8.18
CA LYS A 201 6.13 9.06 -9.08
C LYS A 201 7.32 8.19 -9.48
N ARG A 202 7.20 6.90 -9.17
CA ARG A 202 8.20 5.87 -9.51
C ARG A 202 7.83 5.18 -10.83
N LYS A 203 8.76 4.42 -11.41
CA LYS A 203 8.54 3.72 -12.69
C LYS A 203 7.41 2.69 -12.63
N ASP A 204 7.21 2.11 -11.45
CA ASP A 204 6.17 1.14 -11.11
C ASP A 204 4.86 1.82 -10.63
N PHE A 205 4.69 3.12 -10.90
CA PHE A 205 3.52 3.88 -10.41
C PHE A 205 2.19 3.23 -10.78
N LEU A 206 1.97 2.92 -12.07
CA LEU A 206 0.69 2.40 -12.56
C LEU A 206 0.40 1.00 -12.02
N ILE A 207 1.41 0.12 -11.99
CA ILE A 207 1.27 -1.25 -11.48
C ILE A 207 0.90 -1.22 -9.99
N MET A 208 1.64 -0.44 -9.18
CA MET A 208 1.33 -0.33 -7.76
C MET A 208 0.00 0.38 -7.51
N PHE A 209 -0.37 1.36 -8.33
CA PHE A 209 -1.67 2.03 -8.22
C PHE A 209 -2.82 1.05 -8.47
N LEU A 210 -2.77 0.29 -9.56
CA LEU A 210 -3.76 -0.75 -9.86
C LEU A 210 -3.80 -1.83 -8.77
N HIS A 211 -2.66 -2.21 -8.21
CA HIS A 211 -2.61 -3.13 -7.08
C HIS A 211 -3.37 -2.60 -5.86
N HIS A 212 -3.17 -1.34 -5.47
CA HIS A 212 -3.91 -0.76 -4.34
C HIS A 212 -5.41 -0.66 -4.63
N VAL A 213 -5.79 -0.30 -5.86
CA VAL A 213 -7.21 -0.30 -6.27
C VAL A 213 -7.80 -1.70 -6.15
N ALA A 214 -7.08 -2.75 -6.56
CA ALA A 214 -7.52 -4.13 -6.41
C ALA A 214 -7.67 -4.54 -4.94
N THR A 215 -6.67 -4.25 -4.09
CA THR A 215 -6.74 -4.56 -2.65
C THR A 215 -7.88 -3.83 -1.96
N ILE A 216 -8.07 -2.54 -2.21
CA ILE A 216 -9.21 -1.76 -1.69
C ILE A 216 -10.53 -2.36 -2.17
N SER A 217 -10.63 -2.72 -3.45
CA SER A 217 -11.83 -3.34 -4.01
C SER A 217 -12.14 -4.66 -3.33
N LEU A 218 -11.13 -5.50 -3.05
CA LEU A 218 -11.30 -6.78 -2.36
C LEU A 218 -11.78 -6.59 -0.91
N ILE A 219 -11.22 -5.62 -0.18
CA ILE A 219 -11.63 -5.32 1.20
C ILE A 219 -13.08 -4.81 1.24
N VAL A 220 -13.42 -3.85 0.37
CA VAL A 220 -14.79 -3.30 0.26
C VAL A 220 -15.78 -4.41 -0.13
N PHE A 221 -15.41 -5.21 -1.13
CA PHE A 221 -16.23 -6.30 -1.62
C PHE A 221 -16.47 -7.37 -0.54
N SER A 222 -15.43 -7.81 0.16
CA SER A 222 -15.60 -8.84 1.21
C SER A 222 -16.42 -8.33 2.38
N TYR A 223 -16.34 -7.04 2.70
CA TYR A 223 -17.17 -6.41 3.74
C TYR A 223 -18.65 -6.35 3.34
N VAL A 224 -18.96 -5.77 2.18
CA VAL A 224 -20.36 -5.55 1.74
C VAL A 224 -21.12 -6.86 1.49
N ASN A 225 -20.43 -7.93 1.06
CA ASN A 225 -21.05 -9.25 0.85
C ASN A 225 -21.09 -10.10 2.13
N ASN A 226 -20.82 -9.51 3.30
CA ASN A 226 -20.70 -10.18 4.59
C ASN A 226 -19.74 -11.40 4.58
N MET A 227 -18.69 -11.36 3.76
CA MET A 227 -17.60 -12.34 3.75
C MET A 227 -16.51 -11.96 4.75
N ALA A 228 -16.93 -11.36 5.88
CA ALA A 228 -16.03 -10.69 6.81
C ALA A 228 -15.00 -11.65 7.40
N ARG A 229 -15.44 -12.86 7.79
CA ARG A 229 -14.58 -13.94 8.32
C ARG A 229 -13.44 -14.28 7.35
N VAL A 230 -13.76 -14.55 6.08
CA VAL A 230 -12.76 -14.85 5.04
C VAL A 230 -11.79 -13.68 4.90
N GLY A 231 -12.30 -12.46 4.72
CA GLY A 231 -11.41 -11.31 4.52
C GLY A 231 -10.53 -10.99 5.73
N THR A 232 -10.96 -11.28 6.97
CA THR A 232 -10.06 -11.15 8.14
C THR A 232 -8.86 -12.09 8.09
N LEU A 233 -9.04 -13.32 7.59
CA LEU A 233 -7.93 -14.26 7.39
C LEU A 233 -7.00 -13.79 6.27
N VAL A 234 -7.58 -13.35 5.14
CA VAL A 234 -6.84 -12.86 3.97
C VAL A 234 -5.96 -11.66 4.35
N MET A 235 -6.53 -10.65 5.02
CA MET A 235 -5.78 -9.47 5.48
C MET A 235 -4.64 -9.88 6.42
N CYS A 236 -4.93 -10.69 7.45
CA CYS A 236 -3.92 -11.09 8.43
C CYS A 236 -2.75 -11.87 7.81
N LEU A 237 -3.01 -12.74 6.82
CA LEU A 237 -1.97 -13.49 6.13
C LEU A 237 -1.11 -12.59 5.22
N HIS A 238 -1.72 -11.60 4.57
CA HIS A 238 -0.98 -10.64 3.74
C HIS A 238 -0.10 -9.72 4.59
N ASP A 239 -0.64 -9.16 5.67
CA ASP A 239 0.07 -8.21 6.54
C ASP A 239 1.34 -8.83 7.15
N ALA A 240 1.31 -10.14 7.44
CA ALA A 240 2.46 -10.87 7.99
C ALA A 240 3.70 -10.80 7.09
N ALA A 241 3.51 -10.94 5.77
CA ALA A 241 4.60 -10.86 4.81
C ALA A 241 5.09 -9.41 4.62
N ASP A 242 4.16 -8.45 4.68
CA ASP A 242 4.47 -7.03 4.49
C ASP A 242 5.38 -6.48 5.60
N ILE A 243 5.26 -6.98 6.83
CA ILE A 243 6.21 -6.67 7.92
C ILE A 243 7.65 -7.04 7.52
N LEU A 244 7.86 -8.26 7.00
CA LEU A 244 9.20 -8.77 6.68
C LEU A 244 9.81 -8.01 5.50
N ILE A 245 9.04 -7.71 4.46
CA ILE A 245 9.55 -6.99 3.29
C ILE A 245 9.85 -5.52 3.60
N GLU A 246 9.04 -4.84 4.42
CA GLU A 246 9.34 -3.46 4.82
C GLU A 246 10.56 -3.39 5.75
N ALA A 247 10.72 -4.37 6.66
CA ALA A 247 11.94 -4.51 7.46
C ALA A 247 13.18 -4.77 6.58
N ALA A 248 13.08 -5.65 5.58
CA ALA A 248 14.16 -5.93 4.65
C ALA A 248 14.57 -4.67 3.85
N LYS A 249 13.59 -3.89 3.36
CA LYS A 249 13.84 -2.59 2.70
C LYS A 249 14.60 -1.64 3.62
N MET A 250 14.18 -1.51 4.88
CA MET A 250 14.88 -0.67 5.86
C MET A 250 16.32 -1.11 6.10
N ALA A 251 16.57 -2.42 6.26
CA ALA A 251 17.91 -2.98 6.41
C ALA A 251 18.78 -2.70 5.17
N ASN A 252 18.22 -2.82 3.97
CA ASN A 252 18.91 -2.48 2.72
C ASN A 252 19.30 -0.99 2.67
N TYR A 253 18.40 -0.08 3.04
CA TYR A 253 18.69 1.36 3.07
C TYR A 253 19.73 1.74 4.13
N ALA A 254 19.77 0.99 5.25
CA ALA A 254 20.80 1.10 6.28
C ALA A 254 22.13 0.41 5.90
N LYS A 255 22.23 -0.22 4.72
CA LYS A 255 23.39 -0.99 4.24
C LYS A 255 23.74 -2.20 5.10
N CYS A 256 22.76 -2.75 5.83
CA CYS A 256 22.91 -3.98 6.63
C CYS A 256 22.58 -5.21 5.76
N GLN A 257 23.50 -5.60 4.87
CA GLN A 257 23.21 -6.62 3.84
C GLN A 257 22.87 -8.00 4.40
N MET A 258 23.55 -8.44 5.47
CA MET A 258 23.28 -9.73 6.10
C MET A 258 21.85 -9.80 6.64
N LEU A 259 21.42 -8.77 7.38
CA LEU A 259 20.06 -8.67 7.91
C LEU A 259 19.03 -8.55 6.80
N CYS A 260 19.31 -7.75 5.77
CA CYS A 260 18.45 -7.63 4.58
C CYS A 260 18.22 -9.00 3.92
N ASN A 261 19.28 -9.75 3.65
CA ASN A 261 19.18 -11.06 3.00
C ASN A 261 18.41 -12.06 3.87
N LEU A 262 18.64 -12.06 5.19
CA LEU A 262 17.92 -12.91 6.13
C LEU A 262 16.42 -12.58 6.15
N LEU A 263 16.05 -11.30 6.33
CA LEU A 263 14.65 -10.84 6.33
C LEU A 263 13.96 -11.14 4.99
N PHE A 264 14.65 -10.95 3.88
CA PHE A 264 14.12 -11.25 2.56
C PHE A 264 13.90 -12.74 2.33
N ALA A 265 14.82 -13.60 2.81
CA ALA A 265 14.64 -15.05 2.76
C ALA A 265 13.44 -15.50 3.61
N MET A 266 13.31 -14.97 4.84
CA MET A 266 12.14 -15.25 5.68
C MET A 266 10.84 -14.76 5.02
N PHE A 267 10.86 -13.57 4.42
CA PHE A 267 9.74 -13.06 3.62
C PHE A 267 9.36 -14.04 2.51
N ALA A 268 10.32 -14.50 1.71
CA ALA A 268 10.04 -15.40 0.60
C ALA A 268 9.42 -16.73 1.07
N ILE A 269 9.96 -17.33 2.14
CA ILE A 269 9.44 -18.57 2.72
C ILE A 269 8.00 -18.36 3.24
N LEU A 270 7.75 -17.28 3.99
CA LEU A 270 6.44 -16.99 4.55
C LEU A 270 5.43 -16.67 3.44
N PHE A 271 5.81 -15.83 2.48
CA PHE A 271 4.96 -15.45 1.35
C PHE A 271 4.53 -16.67 0.53
N ILE A 272 5.48 -17.56 0.19
CA ILE A 272 5.19 -18.79 -0.55
C ILE A 272 4.29 -19.71 0.28
N SER A 273 4.63 -19.94 1.54
CA SER A 273 3.85 -20.81 2.44
C SER A 273 2.41 -20.33 2.60
N PHE A 274 2.21 -19.03 2.83
CA PHE A 274 0.86 -18.48 3.04
C PHE A 274 0.05 -18.40 1.74
N ARG A 275 0.66 -18.01 0.62
CA ARG A 275 -0.08 -17.87 -0.64
C ARG A 275 -0.32 -19.19 -1.39
N LEU A 276 0.60 -20.14 -1.30
CA LEU A 276 0.52 -21.41 -2.07
C LEU A 276 0.23 -22.63 -1.20
N GLY A 277 0.46 -22.55 0.10
CA GLY A 277 0.14 -23.62 1.05
C GLY A 277 -1.18 -23.34 1.75
N VAL A 278 -1.18 -22.35 2.64
CA VAL A 278 -2.33 -22.06 3.51
C VAL A 278 -3.54 -21.62 2.70
N TYR A 279 -3.42 -20.58 1.87
CA TYR A 279 -4.58 -20.02 1.15
C TYR A 279 -5.36 -21.02 0.26
N PRO A 280 -4.72 -21.95 -0.49
CA PRO A 280 -5.44 -22.90 -1.34
C PRO A 280 -5.76 -24.26 -0.71
N ILE A 281 -5.09 -24.68 0.38
CA ILE A 281 -5.20 -26.07 0.91
C ILE A 281 -5.88 -26.10 2.29
N TRP A 282 -5.88 -24.98 3.02
CA TRP A 282 -6.33 -24.88 4.41
C TRP A 282 -7.79 -24.42 4.55
#